data_AF-A0A2G2VP65-F1
#
_entry.id   AF-A0A2G2VP65-F1
#
_cell.length_a   1.000
_cell.length_b   1.000
_cell.length_c   1.000
_cell.angle_alpha   90.00
_cell.angle_beta   90.00
_cell.angle_gamma   90.00
#
_symmetry.space_group_name_H-M   'P 1'
#
loop_
_entity.id
_entity.type
_entity.pdbx_description
1 polymer ?
#
loop_
_entity_poly.entity_id
_entity_poly.type
_entity_poly.pdbx_seq_one_letter_code
_entity_poly.pdbx_strand_id
1 'polypeptide(L)'
;MEDTPKAEDQLPEGASESAPQKIPETLEEMLSRHRKEIFQLQDKEIGMKKVAAKGSKAEQKAKKKQVDEEVSKLSAKLKERHAGELASLGYSGGSNNDNGKERGSLDTLVKAIAGVSVSSQTDHSKSSKSVKRREKRAQQEAAREQRIQEEQSNIISDRVIENEKLERKLEHLGLTVNEIKPDGHCLYRAVEN
;
A
#
# COMPACT_ATOMS: atom_id res chain seq x y z
N MET A 1 -37.75 85.16 -13.64
CA MET A 1 -36.87 84.37 -14.52
C MET A 1 -36.50 83.13 -13.73
N GLU A 2 -37.22 82.05 -14.06
CA GLU A 2 -36.81 80.63 -14.16
C GLU A 2 -35.38 80.30 -13.67
N ASP A 3 -35.08 79.20 -12.96
CA ASP A 3 -35.70 77.88 -12.88
C ASP A 3 -35.23 77.17 -11.58
N THR A 4 -36.04 76.25 -11.06
CA THR A 4 -35.64 75.13 -10.19
C THR A 4 -35.75 73.84 -11.04
N PRO A 5 -35.15 72.66 -10.73
CA PRO A 5 -35.14 72.13 -9.35
C PRO A 5 -34.06 71.08 -8.94
N LYS A 6 -34.08 70.78 -7.63
CA LYS A 6 -33.97 69.44 -6.98
C LYS A 6 -32.62 68.70 -6.91
N ALA A 7 -32.10 68.57 -5.67
CA ALA A 7 -31.91 67.27 -4.99
C ALA A 7 -31.52 67.48 -3.51
N GLU A 8 -32.51 67.46 -2.63
CA GLU A 8 -32.38 66.88 -1.28
C GLU A 8 -32.19 65.35 -1.48
N ASP A 9 -31.52 64.56 -0.65
CA ASP A 9 -31.72 64.46 0.79
C ASP A 9 -30.78 63.41 1.41
N GLN A 10 -30.51 63.60 2.71
CA GLN A 10 -30.22 62.60 3.75
C GLN A 10 -28.98 61.68 3.72
N LEU A 11 -28.06 61.98 4.67
CA LEU A 11 -27.32 60.99 5.45
C LEU A 11 -28.30 60.08 6.23
N PRO A 12 -27.89 58.84 6.58
CA PRO A 12 -27.78 58.56 8.02
C PRO A 12 -26.58 57.69 8.43
N GLU A 13 -26.22 57.88 9.70
CA GLU A 13 -25.33 57.09 10.54
C GLU A 13 -25.75 55.62 10.70
N GLY A 14 -24.78 54.78 11.10
CA GLY A 14 -24.97 53.90 12.26
C GLY A 14 -25.47 52.46 12.03
N ALA A 15 -24.55 51.53 12.32
CA ALA A 15 -24.80 50.19 12.87
C ALA A 15 -25.63 49.18 12.03
N SER A 16 -24.94 48.16 11.50
CA SER A 16 -25.07 46.79 12.03
C SER A 16 -24.15 45.84 11.27
N GLU A 17 -23.24 45.21 12.01
CA GLU A 17 -22.57 43.99 11.60
C GLU A 17 -23.64 42.94 11.26
N SER A 18 -23.85 42.67 9.98
CA SER A 18 -24.50 41.42 9.56
C SER A 18 -23.41 40.43 9.20
N ALA A 19 -22.99 39.67 10.20
CA ALA A 19 -22.29 38.41 9.98
C ALA A 19 -23.06 37.62 8.89
N PRO A 20 -22.38 37.07 7.87
CA PRO A 20 -23.06 36.24 6.89
C PRO A 20 -23.61 35.03 7.63
N GLN A 21 -24.94 35.03 7.81
CA GLN A 21 -25.68 33.90 8.34
C GLN A 21 -25.36 32.71 7.45
N LYS A 22 -24.64 31.72 8.01
CA LYS A 22 -24.38 30.45 7.34
C LYS A 22 -25.73 29.78 7.14
N ILE A 23 -26.26 29.90 5.93
CA ILE A 23 -27.27 28.97 5.43
C ILE A 23 -26.71 27.57 5.71
N PRO A 24 -27.44 26.66 6.37
CA PRO A 24 -26.96 25.31 6.59
C PRO A 24 -26.64 24.72 5.21
N GLU A 25 -25.36 24.45 4.95
CA GLU A 25 -24.93 23.76 3.73
C GLU A 25 -25.84 22.56 3.56
N THR A 26 -26.41 22.40 2.36
CA THR A 26 -27.18 21.20 2.06
C THR A 26 -26.25 19.97 2.19
N LEU A 27 -26.80 18.81 2.53
CA LEU A 27 -26.02 17.58 2.69
C LEU A 27 -25.12 17.32 1.46
N GLU A 28 -25.64 17.59 0.26
CA GLU A 28 -24.93 17.44 -1.00
C GLU A 28 -23.75 18.41 -1.15
N GLU A 29 -23.90 19.67 -0.74
CA GLU A 29 -22.82 20.66 -0.71
C GLU A 29 -21.73 20.27 0.30
N MET A 30 -22.12 19.79 1.49
CA MET A 30 -21.18 19.30 2.51
C MET A 30 -20.38 18.10 2.00
N LEU A 31 -21.03 17.09 1.42
CA LEU A 31 -20.33 15.93 0.85
C LEU A 31 -19.40 16.34 -0.29
N SER A 32 -19.82 17.30 -1.12
CA SER A 32 -18.99 17.86 -2.18
C SER A 32 -17.76 18.58 -1.62
N ARG A 33 -17.90 19.30 -0.51
CA ARG A 33 -16.77 19.88 0.22
C ARG A 33 -15.86 18.80 0.81
N HIS A 34 -16.41 17.75 1.43
CA HIS A 34 -15.62 16.62 1.95
C HIS A 34 -14.77 15.97 0.86
N ARG A 35 -15.35 15.74 -0.32
CA ARG A 35 -14.61 15.22 -1.50
C ARG A 35 -13.45 16.13 -1.89
N LYS A 36 -13.69 17.45 -1.97
CA LYS A 36 -12.65 18.43 -2.28
C LYS A 36 -11.56 18.45 -1.21
N GLU A 37 -11.91 18.38 0.07
CA GLU A 37 -10.94 18.36 1.17
C GLU A 37 -10.08 17.08 1.16
N ILE A 38 -10.69 15.92 0.87
CA ILE A 38 -9.96 14.65 0.71
C ILE A 38 -8.96 14.76 -0.46
N PHE A 39 -9.41 15.26 -1.61
CA PHE A 39 -8.55 15.45 -2.77
C PHE A 39 -7.39 16.41 -2.47
N GLN A 40 -7.66 17.54 -1.83
CA GLN A 40 -6.63 18.50 -1.43
C GLN A 40 -5.61 17.89 -0.45
N LEU A 41 -6.04 17.02 0.48
CA LEU A 41 -5.11 16.30 1.35
C LEU A 41 -4.23 15.31 0.57
N GLN A 42 -4.78 14.60 -0.41
CA GLN A 42 -4.02 13.71 -1.27
C GLN A 42 -2.95 14.47 -2.07
N ASP A 43 -3.30 15.61 -2.65
CA ASP A 43 -2.35 16.47 -3.36
C ASP A 43 -1.23 16.96 -2.43
N LYS A 44 -1.59 17.39 -1.21
CA LYS A 44 -0.62 17.79 -0.18
C LYS A 44 0.28 16.63 0.24
N GLU A 45 -0.27 15.42 0.44
CA GLU A 45 0.48 14.22 0.76
C GLU A 45 1.51 13.89 -0.33
N ILE A 46 1.11 13.93 -1.60
CA ILE A 46 2.01 13.71 -2.73
C ILE A 46 3.12 14.77 -2.74
N GLY A 47 2.77 16.04 -2.50
CA GLY A 47 3.73 17.14 -2.38
C GLY A 47 4.75 16.91 -1.26
N MET A 48 4.29 16.58 -0.06
CA MET A 48 5.14 16.31 1.11
C MET A 48 6.06 15.10 0.87
N LYS A 49 5.54 14.01 0.29
CA LYS A 49 6.33 12.83 -0.05
C LYS A 49 7.39 13.12 -1.11
N LYS A 50 7.08 13.96 -2.10
CA LYS A 50 8.06 14.40 -3.12
C LYS A 50 9.18 15.24 -2.51
N VAL A 51 8.88 16.09 -1.52
CA VAL A 51 9.91 16.86 -0.80
C VAL A 51 10.76 15.94 0.09
N ALA A 52 10.13 14.98 0.78
CA ALA A 52 10.83 14.02 1.63
C ALA A 52 11.80 13.10 0.87
N ALA A 53 11.55 12.89 -0.42
CA ALA A 53 12.41 12.09 -1.30
C ALA A 53 13.69 12.84 -1.74
N LYS A 54 13.89 14.10 -1.35
CA LYS A 54 15.09 14.90 -1.67
C LYS A 54 16.10 14.86 -0.53
N GLY A 55 17.39 14.65 -0.86
CA GLY A 55 18.51 14.70 0.09
C GLY A 55 19.27 13.37 0.21
N SER A 56 20.11 13.23 1.24
CA SER A 56 20.90 12.03 1.51
C SER A 56 20.03 10.84 1.97
N LYS A 57 20.52 9.59 1.83
CA LYS A 57 19.75 8.38 2.17
C LYS A 57 19.29 8.33 3.64
N ALA A 58 20.11 8.85 4.55
CA ALA A 58 19.77 8.94 5.97
C ALA A 58 18.68 9.99 6.22
N GLU A 59 18.78 11.17 5.61
CA GLU A 59 17.76 12.21 5.70
C GLU A 59 16.44 11.80 5.07
N GLN A 60 16.45 11.12 3.93
CA GLN A 60 15.24 10.63 3.28
C GLN A 60 14.46 9.67 4.20
N LYS A 61 15.16 8.79 4.93
CA LYS A 61 14.51 7.86 5.87
C LYS A 61 13.85 8.61 7.05
N ALA A 62 14.55 9.60 7.61
CA ALA A 62 14.02 10.42 8.70
C ALA A 62 12.84 11.28 8.25
N LYS A 63 13.00 12.02 7.14
CA LYS A 63 11.97 12.89 6.55
C LYS A 63 10.75 12.10 6.08
N LYS A 64 10.93 10.90 5.51
CA LYS A 64 9.82 10.03 5.11
C LYS A 64 8.99 9.60 6.32
N LYS A 65 9.65 9.16 7.41
CA LYS A 65 8.95 8.78 8.64
C LYS A 65 8.15 9.95 9.22
N GLN A 66 8.76 11.14 9.27
CA GLN A 66 8.08 12.35 9.73
C GLN A 66 6.87 12.71 8.87
N VAL A 67 7.02 12.70 7.54
CA VAL A 67 5.92 12.99 6.61
C VAL A 67 4.79 11.97 6.73
N ASP A 68 5.10 10.68 6.87
CA ASP A 68 4.07 9.64 7.03
C ASP A 68 3.27 9.83 8.34
N GLU A 69 3.94 10.20 9.45
CA GLU A 69 3.29 10.53 10.72
C GLU A 69 2.41 11.79 10.63
N GLU A 70 2.88 12.85 9.96
CA GLU A 70 2.13 14.08 9.74
C GLU A 70 0.88 13.85 8.88
N VAL A 71 0.99 13.07 7.79
CA VAL A 71 -0.13 12.69 6.94
C VAL A 71 -1.16 11.86 7.71
N SER A 72 -0.71 10.93 8.56
CA SER A 72 -1.59 10.13 9.41
C SER A 72 -2.40 11.03 10.36
N LYS A 73 -1.75 11.99 11.03
CA LYS A 73 -2.42 12.95 11.92
C LYS A 73 -3.41 13.84 11.17
N LEU A 74 -3.04 14.39 10.01
CA LEU A 74 -3.89 15.25 9.20
C LEU A 74 -5.12 14.51 8.67
N SER A 75 -4.94 13.27 8.21
CA SER A 75 -6.05 12.44 7.72
C SER A 75 -7.00 12.01 8.83
N ALA A 76 -6.49 11.67 10.02
CA ALA A 76 -7.32 11.35 11.19
C ALA A 76 -8.17 12.56 11.62
N LYS A 77 -7.57 13.74 11.73
CA LYS A 77 -8.28 14.99 12.05
C LYS A 77 -9.33 15.36 11.01
N LEU A 78 -9.06 15.14 9.72
CA LEU A 78 -10.04 15.38 8.66
C LEU A 78 -11.24 14.44 8.80
N LYS A 79 -10.98 13.14 8.98
CA LYS A 79 -12.03 12.13 9.15
C LYS A 79 -12.87 12.39 10.40
N GLU A 80 -12.25 12.79 11.51
CA GLU A 80 -12.95 13.15 12.74
C GLU A 80 -13.89 14.34 12.52
N ARG A 81 -13.42 15.41 11.83
CA ARG A 81 -14.28 16.54 11.47
C ARG A 81 -15.45 16.12 10.58
N HIS A 82 -15.18 15.36 9.51
CA HIS A 82 -16.23 14.88 8.60
C HIS A 82 -17.25 14.00 9.33
N ALA A 83 -16.79 13.13 10.24
CA ALA A 83 -17.67 12.30 11.06
C ALA A 83 -18.52 13.14 12.04
N GLY A 84 -17.95 14.16 12.67
CA GLY A 84 -18.68 15.08 13.55
C GLY A 84 -19.72 15.93 12.81
N GLU A 85 -19.39 16.39 11.59
CA GLU A 85 -20.31 17.12 10.71
C GLU A 85 -21.49 16.23 10.28
N LEU A 86 -21.23 14.97 9.92
CA LEU A 86 -22.27 13.98 9.58
C LEU A 86 -23.14 13.61 10.80
N ALA A 87 -22.52 13.44 11.97
CA ALA A 87 -23.23 13.14 13.21
C ALA A 87 -24.15 14.30 13.64
N SER A 88 -23.71 15.55 13.45
CA SER A 88 -24.51 16.75 13.73
C SER A 88 -25.75 16.86 12.84
N LEU A 89 -25.72 16.27 11.65
CA LEU A 89 -26.84 16.15 10.71
C LEU A 89 -27.71 14.90 10.94
N GLY A 90 -27.46 14.14 12.02
CA GLY A 90 -28.21 12.92 12.34
C GLY A 90 -27.76 11.67 11.58
N TYR A 91 -26.74 11.78 10.72
CA TYR A 91 -26.07 10.64 10.09
C TYR A 91 -24.97 10.10 11.03
N SER A 92 -25.35 9.66 12.23
CA SER A 92 -24.46 8.86 13.07
C SER A 92 -24.41 7.43 12.52
N GLY A 93 -23.22 6.86 12.41
CA GLY A 93 -22.95 5.57 11.75
C GLY A 93 -23.59 4.32 12.39
N GLY A 94 -24.67 4.42 13.17
CA GLY A 94 -25.30 3.27 13.83
C GLY A 94 -26.76 3.48 14.22
N SER A 95 -27.63 2.75 13.52
CA SER A 95 -28.95 2.22 13.94
C SER A 95 -30.23 2.97 13.53
N ASN A 96 -31.03 2.23 12.74
CA ASN A 96 -32.50 2.22 12.65
C ASN A 96 -33.25 3.39 11.99
N ASN A 97 -33.25 3.43 10.65
CA ASN A 97 -34.51 3.23 9.91
C ASN A 97 -34.28 2.94 8.42
N ASP A 98 -34.88 1.84 7.96
CA ASP A 98 -35.42 1.57 6.64
C ASP A 98 -34.79 2.26 5.40
N ASN A 99 -33.75 1.65 4.83
CA ASN A 99 -33.64 1.36 3.38
C ASN A 99 -32.28 0.70 3.08
N GLY A 100 -32.28 -0.63 2.99
CA GLY A 100 -31.10 -1.49 2.79
C GLY A 100 -30.37 -1.33 1.45
N LYS A 101 -30.57 -0.24 0.70
CA LYS A 101 -30.00 -0.01 -0.64
C LYS A 101 -28.94 1.11 -0.67
N GLU A 102 -28.94 2.01 0.30
CA GLU A 102 -28.07 3.21 0.34
C GLU A 102 -26.72 2.97 1.05
N ARG A 103 -26.62 2.03 1.98
CA ARG A 103 -25.35 1.73 2.68
C ARG A 103 -24.27 1.17 1.75
N GLY A 104 -24.67 0.39 0.74
CA GLY A 104 -23.77 -0.05 -0.33
C GLY A 104 -23.37 1.10 -1.27
N SER A 105 -24.25 2.08 -1.46
CA SER A 105 -24.01 3.27 -2.31
C SER A 105 -22.94 4.17 -1.72
N LEU A 106 -22.97 4.45 -0.41
CA LEU A 106 -21.97 5.30 0.25
C LEU A 106 -20.59 4.64 0.32
N ASP A 107 -20.49 3.34 0.63
CA ASP A 107 -19.21 2.61 0.60
C ASP A 107 -18.63 2.53 -0.83
N THR A 108 -19.49 2.39 -1.83
CA THR A 108 -19.13 2.44 -3.26
C THR A 108 -18.67 3.84 -3.67
N LEU A 109 -19.32 4.89 -3.18
CA LEU A 109 -18.96 6.28 -3.43
C LEU A 109 -17.64 6.66 -2.72
N VAL A 110 -17.44 6.22 -1.48
CA VAL A 110 -16.18 6.40 -0.73
C VAL A 110 -15.04 5.64 -1.40
N LYS A 111 -15.27 4.43 -1.91
CA LYS A 111 -14.28 3.69 -2.72
C LYS A 111 -13.99 4.38 -4.06
N ALA A 112 -15.01 4.91 -4.73
CA ALA A 112 -14.84 5.70 -5.95
C ALA A 112 -14.06 7.01 -5.70
N ILE A 113 -14.30 7.68 -4.55
CA ILE A 113 -13.56 8.88 -4.10
C ILE A 113 -12.11 8.52 -3.72
N ALA A 114 -11.88 7.34 -3.16
CA ALA A 114 -10.54 6.82 -2.85
C ALA A 114 -9.79 6.26 -4.08
N GLY A 115 -10.37 6.34 -5.28
CA GLY A 115 -9.79 5.81 -6.52
C GLY A 115 -9.74 4.29 -6.59
N VAL A 116 -10.46 3.58 -5.70
CA VAL A 116 -10.60 2.13 -5.70
C VAL A 116 -11.88 1.80 -6.46
N SER A 117 -11.74 1.45 -7.73
CA SER A 117 -12.85 1.04 -8.58
C SER A 117 -13.59 -0.18 -7.98
N VAL A 118 -14.83 0.03 -7.54
CA VAL A 118 -15.78 -1.05 -7.25
C VAL A 118 -16.38 -1.49 -8.57
N SER A 119 -15.71 -2.43 -9.24
CA SER A 119 -16.37 -3.27 -10.22
C SER A 119 -16.57 -4.63 -9.57
N SER A 120 -17.81 -4.96 -9.27
CA SER A 120 -18.26 -6.32 -8.99
C SER A 120 -18.17 -7.13 -10.28
N GLN A 121 -16.95 -7.49 -10.70
CA GLN A 121 -16.72 -8.57 -11.67
C GLN A 121 -15.42 -9.29 -11.33
N THR A 122 -15.57 -10.61 -11.31
CA THR A 122 -14.52 -11.61 -11.42
C THR A 122 -13.42 -11.18 -12.39
N ASP A 123 -12.18 -11.39 -11.95
CA ASP A 123 -10.98 -11.60 -12.75
C ASP A 123 -10.30 -10.41 -13.48
N HIS A 124 -8.98 -10.38 -13.25
CA HIS A 124 -7.94 -9.71 -14.04
C HIS A 124 -7.78 -8.19 -13.86
N SER A 125 -7.36 -7.77 -12.65
CA SER A 125 -6.50 -6.59 -12.54
C SER A 125 -5.24 -6.83 -13.37
N LYS A 126 -5.21 -6.29 -14.59
CA LYS A 126 -4.03 -6.41 -15.48
C LYS A 126 -2.83 -5.87 -14.71
N SER A 127 -1.94 -6.78 -14.32
CA SER A 127 -0.71 -6.43 -13.61
C SER A 127 0.02 -5.33 -14.38
N SER A 128 0.48 -4.31 -13.65
CA SER A 128 1.18 -3.15 -14.24
C SER A 128 2.32 -3.63 -15.15
N LYS A 129 2.63 -2.88 -16.22
CA LYS A 129 3.75 -3.20 -17.13
C LYS A 129 5.06 -3.49 -16.38
N SER A 130 5.29 -2.81 -15.25
CA SER A 130 6.44 -3.04 -14.37
C SER A 130 6.39 -4.41 -13.68
N VAL A 131 5.22 -4.81 -13.18
CA VAL A 131 4.99 -6.12 -12.54
C VAL A 131 5.19 -7.24 -13.56
N LYS A 132 4.60 -7.11 -14.77
CA LYS A 132 4.81 -8.08 -15.87
C LYS A 132 6.28 -8.24 -16.26
N ARG A 133 7.07 -7.16 -16.24
CA ARG A 133 8.51 -7.22 -16.53
C ARG A 133 9.28 -7.94 -15.42
N ARG A 134 8.94 -7.70 -14.15
CA ARG A 134 9.55 -8.40 -13.00
C ARG A 134 9.19 -9.88 -13.01
N GLU A 135 7.92 -10.20 -13.25
CA GLU A 135 7.42 -11.57 -13.33
C GLU A 135 8.06 -12.34 -14.49
N LYS A 136 8.17 -11.74 -15.68
CA LYS A 136 8.90 -12.35 -16.80
C LYS A 136 10.37 -12.63 -16.47
N ARG A 137 11.04 -11.71 -15.75
CA ARG A 137 12.43 -11.93 -15.30
C ARG A 137 12.51 -13.06 -14.27
N ALA A 138 11.60 -13.08 -13.29
CA ALA A 138 11.54 -14.11 -12.27
C ALA A 138 11.28 -15.50 -12.88
N GLN A 139 10.38 -15.60 -13.87
CA GLN A 139 10.13 -16.85 -14.59
C GLN A 139 11.35 -17.31 -15.39
N GLN A 140 12.07 -16.41 -16.04
CA GLN A 140 13.29 -16.75 -16.78
C GLN A 140 14.43 -17.21 -15.86
N GLU A 141 14.57 -16.57 -14.70
CA GLU A 141 15.57 -16.93 -13.68
C GLU A 141 15.24 -18.29 -13.05
N ALA A 142 13.97 -18.52 -12.67
CA ALA A 142 13.52 -19.81 -12.16
C ALA A 142 13.71 -20.94 -13.19
N ALA A 143 13.37 -20.71 -14.47
CA ALA A 143 13.60 -21.70 -15.52
C ALA A 143 15.10 -21.99 -15.73
N ARG A 144 15.97 -20.97 -15.58
CA ARG A 144 17.42 -21.15 -15.67
C ARG A 144 17.96 -21.92 -14.47
N GLU A 145 17.53 -21.59 -13.27
CA GLU A 145 17.93 -22.29 -12.04
C GLU A 145 17.48 -23.75 -12.08
N GLN A 146 16.26 -24.04 -12.54
CA GLN A 146 15.78 -25.41 -12.74
C GLN A 146 16.67 -26.19 -13.71
N ARG A 147 17.04 -25.59 -14.85
CA ARG A 147 17.95 -26.25 -15.81
C ARG A 147 19.32 -26.54 -15.20
N ILE A 148 19.89 -25.59 -14.45
CA ILE A 148 21.17 -25.78 -13.75
C ILE A 148 21.04 -26.89 -12.70
N GLN A 149 19.94 -26.91 -11.94
CA GLN A 149 19.70 -27.92 -10.91
C GLN A 149 19.53 -29.33 -11.50
N GLU A 150 18.81 -29.45 -12.62
CA GLU A 150 18.68 -30.70 -13.36
C GLU A 150 20.05 -31.18 -13.88
N GLU A 151 20.82 -30.29 -14.51
CA GLU A 151 22.19 -30.60 -14.95
C GLU A 151 23.09 -31.03 -13.79
N GLN A 152 23.01 -30.38 -12.62
CA GLN A 152 23.76 -30.76 -11.42
C GLN A 152 23.33 -32.12 -10.85
N SER A 153 22.03 -32.40 -10.82
CA SER A 153 21.50 -33.68 -10.34
C SER A 153 21.85 -34.87 -11.25
N ASN A 154 22.00 -34.62 -12.55
CA ASN A 154 22.41 -35.63 -13.52
C ASN A 154 23.91 -35.95 -13.47
N ILE A 155 24.72 -35.10 -12.83
CA ILE A 155 26.15 -35.39 -12.61
C ILE A 155 26.26 -36.37 -11.45
N ILE A 156 26.29 -37.66 -11.78
CA ILE A 156 26.67 -38.72 -10.84
C ILE A 156 28.19 -38.72 -10.72
N SER A 157 28.72 -38.62 -9.50
CA SER A 157 30.16 -38.70 -9.25
C SER A 157 30.63 -40.15 -9.26
N ASP A 158 31.79 -40.41 -9.89
CA ASP A 158 32.43 -41.74 -9.91
C ASP A 158 32.59 -42.34 -8.50
N ARG A 159 32.90 -41.51 -7.50
CA ARG A 159 33.00 -41.93 -6.09
C ARG A 159 31.71 -42.58 -5.58
N VAL A 160 30.54 -42.07 -5.98
CA VAL A 160 29.25 -42.63 -5.56
C VAL A 160 29.05 -44.02 -6.18
N ILE A 161 29.39 -44.17 -7.46
CA ILE A 161 29.31 -45.45 -8.18
C ILE A 161 30.27 -46.48 -7.58
N GLU A 162 31.49 -46.06 -7.24
CA GLU A 162 32.50 -46.91 -6.59
C GLU A 162 32.07 -47.33 -5.19
N ASN A 163 31.58 -46.40 -4.37
CA ASN A 163 31.07 -46.67 -3.03
C ASN A 163 29.89 -47.65 -3.08
N GLU A 164 28.92 -47.45 -3.96
CA GLU A 164 27.76 -48.34 -4.09
C GLU A 164 28.18 -49.78 -4.48
N LYS A 165 29.16 -49.91 -5.37
CA LYS A 165 29.74 -51.21 -5.74
C LYS A 165 30.49 -51.86 -4.58
N LEU A 166 31.17 -51.07 -3.75
CA LEU A 166 31.90 -51.55 -2.58
C LEU A 166 30.94 -52.02 -1.49
N GLU A 167 29.92 -51.22 -1.18
CA GLU A 167 28.85 -51.54 -0.23
C GLU A 167 28.15 -52.85 -0.60
N ARG A 168 27.76 -53.01 -1.87
CA ARG A 168 27.17 -54.26 -2.36
C ARG A 168 28.06 -55.47 -2.11
N LYS A 169 29.38 -55.36 -2.17
CA LYS A 169 30.29 -56.49 -1.87
C LYS A 169 30.41 -56.76 -0.37
N LEU A 170 30.44 -55.72 0.45
CA LEU A 170 30.60 -55.81 1.89
C LEU A 170 29.32 -56.28 2.59
N GLU A 171 28.15 -55.91 2.06
CA GLU A 171 26.84 -56.32 2.59
C GLU A 171 26.69 -57.85 2.65
N HIS A 172 27.15 -58.56 1.63
CA HIS A 172 27.16 -60.04 1.61
C HIS A 172 28.05 -60.66 2.70
N LEU A 173 28.99 -59.90 3.24
CA LEU A 173 29.89 -60.28 4.32
C LEU A 173 29.42 -59.76 5.68
N GLY A 174 28.31 -59.01 5.73
CA GLY A 174 27.82 -58.35 6.94
C GLY A 174 28.71 -57.20 7.41
N LEU A 175 29.47 -56.58 6.50
CA LEU A 175 30.38 -55.47 6.78
C LEU A 175 29.84 -54.16 6.19
N THR A 176 30.23 -53.03 6.78
CA THR A 176 29.84 -51.68 6.35
C THR A 176 31.07 -50.78 6.22
N VAL A 177 31.00 -49.78 5.34
CA VAL A 177 32.09 -48.80 5.17
C VAL A 177 31.95 -47.69 6.22
N ASN A 178 33.01 -47.39 6.96
CA ASN A 178 33.12 -46.18 7.79
C ASN A 178 33.96 -45.13 7.06
N GLU A 179 33.40 -43.94 6.83
CA GLU A 179 34.13 -42.86 6.16
C GLU A 179 35.19 -42.23 7.07
N ILE A 180 36.41 -42.14 6.55
CA ILE A 180 37.56 -41.50 7.21
C ILE A 180 37.97 -40.29 6.39
N LYS A 181 38.52 -39.27 7.06
CA LYS A 181 39.00 -38.06 6.39
C LYS A 181 40.05 -38.42 5.31
N PRO A 182 39.92 -37.90 4.08
CA PRO A 182 40.88 -38.14 3.01
C PRO A 182 42.12 -37.25 3.17
N ASP A 183 42.88 -37.51 4.23
CA ASP A 183 44.18 -36.88 4.50
C ASP A 183 45.34 -37.89 4.33
N GLY A 184 46.59 -37.43 4.40
CA GLY A 184 47.76 -38.32 4.33
C GLY A 184 47.92 -39.29 5.51
N HIS A 185 47.07 -39.20 6.53
CA HIS A 185 47.07 -40.08 7.71
C HIS A 185 45.89 -41.05 7.71
N CYS A 186 45.11 -41.11 6.62
CA CYS A 186 43.89 -41.92 6.52
C CYS A 186 44.14 -43.40 6.86
N LEU A 187 45.31 -43.94 6.50
CA LEU A 187 45.71 -45.31 6.82
C LEU A 187 45.78 -45.56 8.33
N TYR A 188 46.42 -44.66 9.08
CA TYR A 188 46.55 -44.80 10.54
C TYR A 188 45.20 -44.62 11.23
N ARG A 189 44.41 -43.63 10.79
CA ARG A 189 43.05 -43.39 11.29
C ARG A 189 42.12 -44.59 11.07
N ALA A 190 42.36 -45.39 10.04
CA ALA A 190 41.56 -46.60 9.76
C ALA A 190 41.85 -47.76 10.72
N VAL A 191 43.02 -47.75 11.36
CA VAL A 191 43.41 -48.78 12.33
C VAL A 191 43.10 -48.37 13.76
N GLU A 192 43.13 -47.06 14.05
CA GLU A 192 42.80 -46.52 15.38
C GLU A 192 41.29 -46.56 15.72
N ASN A 193 40.42 -46.59 14.71
CA ASN A 193 38.96 -46.53 14.86
C ASN A 193 38.30 -47.89 15.14
#